data_AF-A0A0N0D744-F1
#
_entry.id   AF-A0A0N0D744-F1
#
_cell.length_a   1.000
_cell.length_b   1.000
_cell.length_c   1.000
_cell.angle_alpha   90.00
_cell.angle_beta   90.00
_cell.angle_gamma   90.00
#
_symmetry.space_group_name_H-M   'P 1'
#
loop_
_entity.id
_entity.type
_entity.pdbx_description
1 polymer ?
#
loop_
_entity_poly.entity_id
_entity_poly.type
_entity_poly.pdbx_seq_one_letter_code
_entity_poly.pdbx_strand_id
1 'polypeptide(L)'
;MRKEHIIGGLVTFGIGLFLAYAYSVYVVEFIKGAIQPVTIILGLLALAAAIFHNNAFRKINYGVAAIFLIVGFYGLYDEYYAVMDLLYGIFPIALFAGGITAVVHGIQSVK
;
A
#
# COMPACT_ATOMS: atom_id res chain seq x y z
N MET A 1 9.42 -25.61 18.72
CA MET A 1 9.82 -24.40 17.97
C MET A 1 9.75 -24.55 16.45
N ARG A 2 10.52 -25.42 15.78
CA ARG A 2 10.66 -25.41 14.30
C ARG A 2 9.38 -25.76 13.50
N LYS A 3 8.70 -26.84 13.87
CA LYS A 3 7.42 -27.25 13.23
C LYS A 3 6.30 -26.25 13.53
N GLU A 4 6.32 -25.64 14.72
CA GLU A 4 5.36 -24.60 15.10
C GLU A 4 5.48 -23.35 14.22
N HIS A 5 6.69 -22.96 13.79
CA HIS A 5 6.86 -21.81 12.89
C HIS A 5 6.32 -22.09 11.48
N ILE A 6 6.49 -23.32 10.99
CA ILE A 6 5.98 -23.71 9.67
C ILE A 6 4.45 -23.83 9.71
N ILE A 7 3.92 -24.56 10.70
CA ILE A 7 2.47 -24.78 10.84
C ILE A 7 1.77 -23.47 11.20
N GLY A 8 2.29 -22.75 12.18
CA GLY A 8 1.79 -21.44 12.58
C GLY A 8 1.86 -20.45 11.42
N GLY A 9 3.00 -20.39 10.72
CA GLY A 9 3.15 -19.55 9.54
C GLY A 9 2.15 -19.86 8.42
N LEU A 10 1.90 -21.14 8.13
CA LEU A 10 0.88 -21.56 7.15
C LEU A 10 -0.54 -21.17 7.58
N VAL A 11 -0.87 -21.33 8.86
CA VAL A 11 -2.18 -20.93 9.40
C VAL A 11 -2.34 -19.41 9.33
N THR A 12 -1.35 -18.64 9.80
CA THR A 12 -1.36 -17.18 9.75
C THR A 12 -1.44 -16.67 8.32
N PHE A 13 -0.69 -17.27 7.40
CA PHE A 13 -0.77 -16.99 5.97
C PHE A 13 -2.18 -17.25 5.41
N GLY A 14 -2.75 -18.42 5.70
CA GLY A 14 -4.08 -18.80 5.22
C GLY A 14 -5.18 -17.87 5.74
N ILE A 15 -5.11 -17.48 7.02
CA ILE A 15 -6.03 -16.50 7.62
C ILE A 15 -5.86 -15.14 6.94
N GLY A 16 -4.63 -14.67 6.73
CA GLY A 16 -4.35 -13.42 6.03
C GLY A 16 -4.93 -13.41 4.61
N LEU A 17 -4.79 -14.51 3.88
CA LEU A 17 -5.31 -14.66 2.52
C LEU A 17 -6.84 -14.70 2.49
N PHE A 18 -7.46 -15.41 3.44
CA PHE A 18 -8.92 -15.45 3.58
C PHE A 18 -9.49 -14.07 3.94
N LEU A 19 -8.90 -13.37 4.91
CA LEU A 19 -9.32 -12.02 5.29
C LEU A 19 -9.09 -11.01 4.17
N ALA A 20 -8.00 -11.14 3.40
CA ALA A 20 -7.75 -10.28 2.24
C ALA A 20 -8.81 -10.47 1.16
N TYR A 21 -9.32 -11.69 0.98
CA TYR A 21 -10.44 -11.96 0.08
C TYR A 21 -11.76 -11.41 0.63
N ALA A 22 -12.07 -11.70 1.89
CA ALA A 22 -13.33 -11.30 2.54
C ALA A 22 -13.47 -9.77 2.66
N TYR A 23 -12.36 -9.07 2.93
CA TYR A 23 -12.28 -7.62 3.07
C TYR A 23 -11.56 -6.96 1.89
N SER A 24 -11.62 -7.58 0.72
CA SER A 24 -10.91 -7.13 -0.49
C SER A 24 -11.13 -5.66 -0.84
N VAL A 25 -12.33 -5.13 -0.61
CA VAL A 25 -12.64 -3.70 -0.80
C VAL A 25 -11.74 -2.83 0.10
N TYR A 26 -11.67 -3.11 1.40
CA TYR A 26 -10.85 -2.37 2.37
C TYR A 26 -9.35 -2.51 2.11
N VAL A 27 -8.89 -3.68 1.64
CA VAL A 27 -7.49 -3.88 1.22
C VAL A 27 -7.14 -3.00 0.02
N VAL A 28 -8.03 -2.93 -0.96
CA VAL A 28 -7.84 -2.09 -2.16
C VAL A 28 -7.86 -0.61 -1.78
N GLU A 29 -8.80 -0.19 -0.95
CA GLU A 29 -8.87 1.21 -0.48
C GLU A 29 -7.66 1.58 0.38
N PHE A 30 -7.15 0.69 1.22
CA PHE A 30 -5.89 0.91 1.94
C PHE A 30 -4.71 1.12 0.99
N ILE A 31 -4.57 0.29 -0.04
CA ILE A 31 -3.50 0.43 -1.05
C ILE A 31 -3.65 1.77 -1.78
N LYS A 32 -4.87 2.14 -2.17
CA LYS A 32 -5.14 3.44 -2.80
C LYS A 32 -4.78 4.59 -1.86
N GLY A 33 -5.18 4.51 -0.58
CA GLY A 33 -4.86 5.50 0.45
C GLY A 33 -3.35 5.63 0.69
N ALA A 34 -2.59 4.54 0.59
CA ALA A 34 -1.13 4.58 0.68
C ALA A 34 -0.47 5.18 -0.58
N ILE A 35 -1.06 5.00 -1.77
CA ILE A 35 -0.55 5.55 -3.03
C ILE A 35 -0.83 7.05 -3.16
N GLN A 36 -1.95 7.55 -2.63
CA GLN A 36 -2.34 8.97 -2.69
C GLN A 36 -1.29 9.97 -2.19
N PRO A 37 -0.66 9.82 -1.00
CA PRO A 37 0.37 10.76 -0.58
C PRO A 37 1.58 10.73 -1.53
N VAL A 38 1.92 9.57 -2.09
CA VAL A 38 3.00 9.44 -3.08
C VAL A 38 2.65 10.20 -4.36
N THR A 39 1.43 10.05 -4.87
CA THR A 39 1.00 10.77 -6.08
C THR A 39 0.93 12.28 -5.86
N ILE A 40 0.45 12.73 -4.69
CA ILE A 40 0.45 14.16 -4.32
C ILE A 40 1.87 14.71 -4.28
N ILE A 41 2.82 14.03 -3.63
CA ILE A 41 4.21 14.45 -3.55
C ILE A 41 4.83 14.55 -4.94
N LEU A 42 4.63 13.53 -5.80
CA LEU A 42 5.13 13.56 -7.18
C LEU A 42 4.52 14.71 -7.99
N GLY A 43 3.22 14.99 -7.82
CA GLY A 43 2.54 16.11 -8.45
C GLY A 43 3.09 17.47 -8.01
N LEU A 44 3.35 17.64 -6.72
CA LEU A 44 3.96 18.86 -6.16
C LEU A 44 5.40 19.05 -6.64
N LEU A 45 6.19 17.99 -6.72
CA LEU A 45 7.55 18.03 -7.26
C LEU A 45 7.55 18.41 -8.74
N ALA A 46 6.64 17.84 -9.54
CA ALA A 46 6.47 18.21 -10.94
C ALA A 46 6.05 19.69 -11.10
N LEU A 47 5.14 20.18 -10.24
CA LEU A 47 4.72 21.57 -10.23
C LEU A 47 5.87 22.51 -9.87
N ALA A 48 6.62 22.19 -8.82
CA ALA A 48 7.80 22.94 -8.41
C ALA A 48 8.83 23.01 -9.54
N ALA A 49 9.07 21.88 -10.22
CA ALA A 49 9.97 21.82 -11.37
C ALA A 49 9.46 22.64 -12.57
N ALA A 50 8.14 22.83 -12.72
CA ALA A 50 7.57 23.68 -13.77
C ALA A 50 7.67 25.18 -13.44
N ILE A 51 7.59 25.55 -12.16
CA ILE A 51 7.60 26.94 -11.69
C ILE A 51 9.03 27.47 -11.55
N PHE A 52 9.91 26.73 -10.87
CA PHE A 52 11.24 27.21 -10.49
C PHE A 52 12.32 26.97 -11.56
N HIS A 53 12.09 26.09 -12.52
CA HIS A 53 13.07 25.80 -13.58
C HIS A 53 12.56 26.22 -14.96
N ASN A 54 13.40 26.95 -15.71
CA ASN A 54 13.14 27.29 -17.10
C ASN A 54 13.54 26.14 -18.04
N ASN A 55 12.90 24.99 -17.88
CA ASN A 55 13.18 23.78 -18.66
C ASN A 55 12.34 23.72 -19.92
N ALA A 56 12.90 23.17 -21.00
CA ALA A 56 12.19 22.87 -22.25
C ALA A 56 10.91 22.02 -22.03
N PHE A 57 10.87 21.27 -20.93
CA PHE A 57 9.75 20.39 -20.55
C PHE A 57 8.71 21.03 -19.63
N ARG A 58 8.73 22.36 -19.43
CA ARG A 58 7.81 23.05 -18.51
C ARG A 58 6.32 22.69 -18.73
N LYS A 59 5.88 22.62 -19.99
CA LYS A 59 4.48 22.23 -20.32
C LYS A 59 4.17 20.79 -19.92
N ILE A 60 5.13 19.89 -20.09
CA ILE A 60 5.00 18.48 -19.71
C ILE A 60 4.90 18.38 -18.18
N ASN A 61 5.75 19.10 -17.44
CA ASN A 61 5.71 19.12 -15.99
C ASN A 61 4.38 19.65 -15.43
N TYR A 62 3.77 20.67 -16.06
CA TYR A 62 2.42 21.09 -15.70
C TYR A 62 1.36 20.01 -15.96
N GLY A 63 1.46 19.29 -17.09
CA GLY A 63 0.56 18.19 -17.39
C GLY A 63 0.69 17.04 -16.39
N VAL A 64 1.92 16.65 -16.05
CA VAL A 64 2.22 15.64 -15.03
C VAL A 64 1.68 16.10 -13.67
N ALA A 65 1.99 17.33 -13.25
CA ALA A 65 1.49 17.88 -12.00
C ALA A 65 -0.04 17.84 -11.92
N ALA A 66 -0.74 18.25 -12.98
CA ALA A 66 -2.20 18.23 -13.03
C ALA A 66 -2.76 16.81 -12.86
N ILE A 67 -2.23 15.83 -13.61
CA ILE A 67 -2.69 14.43 -13.52
C ILE A 67 -2.47 13.88 -12.11
N PHE A 68 -1.25 14.01 -11.58
CA PHE A 68 -0.89 13.43 -10.29
C PHE A 68 -1.62 14.10 -9.11
N LEU A 69 -1.83 15.41 -9.16
CA LEU A 69 -2.61 16.11 -8.14
C LEU A 69 -4.10 15.73 -8.23
N ILE A 70 -4.72 15.75 -9.42
CA ILE A 70 -6.14 15.36 -9.56
C ILE A 70 -6.37 13.93 -9.05
N VAL A 71 -5.51 12.98 -9.43
CA VAL A 71 -5.58 11.59 -8.97
C VAL A 71 -5.33 11.48 -7.46
N GLY A 72 -4.39 12.24 -6.92
CA GLY A 72 -4.08 12.26 -5.49
C GLY A 72 -5.22 12.83 -4.64
N PHE A 73 -5.97 13.80 -5.15
CA PHE A 73 -7.11 14.42 -4.46
C PHE A 73 -8.42 13.60 -4.55
N TYR A 74 -8.50 12.58 -5.41
CA TYR A 74 -9.72 11.79 -5.69
C TYR A 74 -10.18 10.85 -4.54
N GLY A 75 -9.68 10.98 -3.31
CA GLY A 75 -10.12 10.11 -2.20
C GLY A 75 -10.06 10.74 -0.81
N LEU A 76 -10.00 12.07 -0.70
CA LEU A 76 -9.93 12.78 0.60
C LEU A 76 -11.26 12.83 1.39
N TYR A 77 -12.32 12.17 0.93
CA TYR A 77 -13.69 12.50 1.35
C TYR A 77 -14.32 11.62 2.44
N ASP A 78 -13.61 10.69 3.09
CA ASP A 78 -14.22 9.97 4.21
C ASP A 78 -13.22 9.42 5.26
N GLU A 79 -13.09 10.15 6.37
CA GLU A 79 -12.20 9.82 7.49
C GLU A 79 -12.61 8.54 8.23
N TYR A 80 -13.91 8.20 8.23
CA TYR A 80 -14.42 7.00 8.90
C TYR A 80 -14.04 5.73 8.13
N TYR A 81 -14.16 5.75 6.80
CA TYR A 81 -13.71 4.63 5.97
C TYR A 81 -12.19 4.50 5.99
N ALA A 82 -11.42 5.59 6.06
CA ALA A 82 -9.96 5.52 6.14
C ALA A 82 -9.45 4.71 7.34
N VAL A 83 -10.13 4.78 8.50
CA VAL A 83 -9.76 3.98 9.69
C VAL A 83 -10.09 2.50 9.48
N MET A 84 -11.25 2.19 8.86
CA MET A 84 -11.64 0.82 8.53
C MET A 84 -10.73 0.22 7.45
N ASP A 85 -10.36 1.00 6.44
CA ASP A 85 -9.40 0.63 5.41
C ASP A 85 -8.04 0.36 6.04
N LEU A 86 -7.58 1.18 6.97
CA LEU A 86 -6.33 0.92 7.68
C LEU A 86 -6.40 -0.40 8.45
N LEU A 87 -7.38 -0.58 9.34
CA LEU A 87 -7.46 -1.75 10.21
C LEU A 87 -7.73 -3.05 9.44
N TYR A 88 -8.70 -3.05 8.54
CA TYR A 88 -9.12 -4.23 7.78
C TYR A 88 -8.37 -4.40 6.46
N GLY A 89 -7.64 -3.39 5.99
CA GLY A 89 -6.78 -3.47 4.81
C GLY A 89 -5.34 -3.83 5.13
N ILE A 90 -4.73 -3.24 6.17
CA ILE A 90 -3.32 -3.55 6.52
C ILE A 90 -3.19 -4.91 7.20
N PHE A 91 -4.17 -5.29 8.03
CA PHE A 91 -4.08 -6.48 8.87
C PHE A 91 -4.01 -7.77 8.04
N PRO A 92 -4.83 -7.98 6.99
CA PRO A 92 -4.67 -9.14 6.11
C PRO A 92 -3.29 -9.19 5.42
N ILE A 93 -2.77 -8.05 4.99
CA ILE A 93 -1.44 -7.95 4.37
C ILE A 93 -0.34 -8.32 5.38
N ALA A 94 -0.44 -7.83 6.62
CA ALA A 94 0.51 -8.12 7.67
C ALA A 94 0.50 -9.61 8.07
N LEU A 95 -0.68 -10.23 8.16
CA LEU A 95 -0.81 -11.66 8.43
C LEU A 95 -0.25 -12.51 7.28
N PHE A 96 -0.55 -12.12 6.03
CA PHE A 96 0.01 -12.78 4.86
C PHE A 96 1.55 -12.72 4.86
N ALA A 97 2.12 -11.53 5.03
CA ALA A 97 3.57 -11.32 5.05
C ALA A 97 4.23 -12.03 6.23
N GLY A 98 3.68 -11.88 7.45
CA GLY A 98 4.18 -12.53 8.66
C GLY A 98 4.11 -14.05 8.59
N GLY A 99 3.03 -14.59 8.01
CA GLY A 99 2.90 -16.03 7.74
C GLY A 99 4.01 -16.55 6.82
N ILE A 100 4.30 -15.85 5.72
CA ILE A 100 5.43 -16.18 4.83
C ILE A 100 6.75 -16.13 5.59
N THR A 101 7.01 -15.04 6.33
CA THR A 101 8.27 -14.88 7.08
C THR A 101 8.45 -16.01 8.10
N ALA A 102 7.39 -16.39 8.81
CA ALA A 102 7.42 -17.49 9.77
C ALA A 102 7.70 -18.85 9.09
N VAL A 103 7.09 -19.12 7.93
CA VAL A 103 7.37 -20.34 7.14
C VAL A 103 8.83 -20.34 6.67
N VAL A 104 9.30 -19.24 6.09
CA VAL A 104 10.68 -19.12 5.58
C VAL A 104 11.69 -19.31 6.71
N HIS A 105 11.48 -18.65 7.85
CA HIS A 105 12.33 -18.79 9.03
C HIS A 105 12.31 -20.24 9.57
N GLY A 106 11.13 -20.84 9.60
CA GLY A 106 10.94 -22.24 9.98
C GLY A 106 11.76 -23.18 9.10
N ILE A 107 11.70 -23.01 7.77
CA ILE A 107 12.45 -23.80 6.77
C ILE A 107 13.96 -23.57 6.88
N GLN A 108 14.41 -22.31 6.97
CA GLN A 108 15.83 -21.99 7.07
C GLN A 108 16.47 -22.57 8.32
N SER A 109 15.73 -22.63 9.43
CA SER A 109 16.16 -23.24 10.69
C SER A 109 16.15 -24.79 10.68
N VAL A 110 15.76 -25.42 9.56
CA VAL A 110 15.89 -26.87 9.34
C VAL A 110 17.26 -27.25 8.75
N LYS A 111 17.93 -26.32 8.07
CA LYS A 111 19.31 -26.50 7.62
C LYS A 111 20.29 -26.42 8.79
#